data_AF-A0A2S9GLH9-F1
#
_entry.id   AF-A0A2S9GLH9-F1
#
_cell.length_a   1.000
_cell.length_b   1.000
_cell.length_c   1.000
_cell.angle_alpha   90.00
_cell.angle_beta   90.00
_cell.angle_gamma   90.00
#
_symmetry.space_group_name_H-M   'P 1'
#
loop_
_entity.id
_entity.type
_entity.pdbx_description
1 polymer ?
#
loop_
_entity_poly.entity_id
_entity_poly.type
_entity_poly.pdbx_seq_one_letter_code
_entity_poly.pdbx_strand_id
1 'polypeptide(L)'
;GKAIEERGADFSISDVARTVGVTRQTVYRYFSSTEALLVAAADGSVMPVMWAVSRSRKPSTAWTAAVTEAVATALEWLPRE
;
A
#
# COMPACT_ATOMS: atom_id res chain seq x y z
N GLY A 1 -2.13 0.72 -6.83
CA GLY A 1 -2.79 -0.31 -6.01
C GLY A 1 -2.97 -1.57 -6.81
N LYS A 2 -3.98 -1.62 -7.67
CA LYS A 2 -4.50 -2.84 -8.30
C LYS A 2 -3.51 -3.93 -8.72
N ALA A 3 -2.46 -3.62 -9.48
CA ALA A 3 -1.50 -4.64 -9.92
C ALA A 3 -0.63 -5.23 -8.79
N ILE A 4 -0.34 -4.43 -7.75
CA ILE A 4 0.39 -4.85 -6.55
C ILE A 4 -0.56 -5.64 -5.63
N GLU A 5 -1.82 -5.22 -5.52
CA GLU A 5 -2.87 -5.93 -4.76
C GLU A 5 -3.23 -7.29 -5.38
N GLU A 6 -3.20 -7.43 -6.71
CA GLU A 6 -3.59 -8.66 -7.41
C GLU A 6 -2.48 -9.73 -7.48
N ARG A 7 -1.19 -9.37 -7.35
CA ARG A 7 -0.06 -10.31 -7.53
C ARG A 7 0.95 -10.37 -6.39
N GLY A 8 0.82 -9.52 -5.36
CA GLY A 8 1.78 -9.49 -4.25
C GLY A 8 3.21 -9.25 -4.74
N ALA A 9 4.18 -10.02 -4.23
CA ALA A 9 5.60 -9.88 -4.57
C ALA A 9 5.96 -10.25 -6.02
N ASP A 10 5.04 -10.87 -6.77
CA ASP A 10 5.27 -11.42 -8.11
C ASP A 10 4.92 -10.46 -9.26
N PHE A 11 4.69 -9.18 -8.96
CA PHE A 11 4.43 -8.17 -9.98
C PHE A 11 5.75 -7.61 -10.57
N SER A 12 5.75 -7.29 -11.86
CA SER A 12 6.89 -6.65 -12.52
C SER A 12 6.62 -5.17 -12.81
N ILE A 13 7.68 -4.37 -13.01
CA ILE A 13 7.58 -3.00 -13.53
C ILE A 13 6.81 -2.94 -14.87
N SER A 14 6.84 -4.02 -15.64
CA SER A 14 6.06 -4.18 -16.87
C SER A 14 4.55 -4.15 -16.62
N ASP A 15 4.12 -4.82 -15.56
CA ASP A 15 2.70 -4.91 -15.19
C ASP A 15 2.19 -3.56 -14.70
N VAL A 16 3.02 -2.83 -13.96
CA VAL A 16 2.73 -1.45 -13.53
C VAL A 16 2.59 -0.52 -14.73
N ALA A 17 3.57 -0.55 -15.63
CA ALA A 17 3.57 0.27 -16.85
C ALA A 17 2.30 0.01 -17.68
N ARG A 18 1.93 -1.27 -17.84
CA ARG A 18 0.72 -1.69 -18.54
C ARG A 18 -0.56 -1.19 -17.86
N THR A 19 -0.62 -1.29 -16.53
CA THR A 19 -1.79 -0.89 -15.72
C THR A 19 -2.03 0.62 -15.78
N VAL A 20 -0.95 1.40 -15.78
CA VAL A 20 -1.01 2.88 -15.80
C VAL A 20 -1.06 3.43 -17.24
N GLY A 21 -0.81 2.60 -18.25
CA GLY A 21 -0.84 3.01 -19.67
C GLY A 21 0.41 3.76 -20.12
N VAL A 22 1.55 3.52 -19.49
CA VAL A 22 2.84 4.16 -19.82
C VAL A 22 3.90 3.12 -20.19
N THR A 23 5.06 3.56 -20.67
CA THR A 23 6.18 2.64 -20.96
C THR A 23 6.99 2.33 -19.70
N ARG A 24 7.74 1.21 -19.68
CA ARG A 24 8.70 0.92 -18.59
C ARG A 24 9.70 2.06 -18.39
N GLN A 25 10.19 2.66 -19.47
CA GLN A 25 11.13 3.78 -19.41
C GLN A 25 10.51 5.00 -18.72
N THR A 26 9.23 5.26 -18.98
CA THR A 26 8.48 6.31 -18.29
C THR A 26 8.39 6.02 -16.80
N VAL A 27 8.14 4.77 -16.38
CA VAL A 27 8.14 4.39 -14.97
C VAL A 27 9.53 4.60 -14.34
N TYR A 28 10.60 4.14 -15.00
CA TYR A 28 11.98 4.31 -14.50
C TYR A 28 12.42 5.76 -14.38
N ARG A 29 11.82 6.67 -15.16
CA ARG A 29 12.10 8.11 -15.03
C ARG A 29 11.64 8.68 -13.69
N TYR A 30 10.61 8.10 -13.07
CA TYR A 30 10.08 8.54 -11.78
C TYR A 30 10.53 7.67 -10.61
N PHE A 31 10.83 6.39 -10.86
CA PHE A 31 11.27 5.44 -9.84
C PHE A 31 12.53 4.72 -10.31
N SER A 32 13.64 4.93 -9.61
CA SER A 32 14.95 4.37 -9.99
C SER A 32 15.03 2.84 -9.90
N SER A 33 14.11 2.20 -9.18
CA SER A 33 14.02 0.74 -9.05
C SER A 33 12.59 0.28 -8.74
N THR A 34 12.35 -1.03 -8.86
CA THR A 34 11.09 -1.66 -8.42
C THR A 34 10.87 -1.45 -6.91
N GLU A 35 11.94 -1.48 -6.12
CA GLU A 35 11.88 -1.22 -4.68
C GLU A 35 11.47 0.23 -4.38
N ALA A 36 12.03 1.22 -5.09
CA ALA A 36 11.66 2.62 -4.94
C ALA A 36 10.17 2.87 -5.28
N LEU A 37 9.65 2.18 -6.30
CA LEU A 37 8.23 2.19 -6.63
C LEU A 37 7.39 1.57 -5.51
N LEU A 38 7.82 0.44 -4.94
CA LEU A 38 7.11 -0.24 -3.84
C LEU A 38 7.04 0.62 -2.59
N VAL A 39 8.15 1.24 -2.20
CA VAL A 39 8.20 2.16 -1.06
C VAL A 39 7.25 3.34 -1.27
N ALA A 40 7.25 3.94 -2.46
CA ALA A 40 6.33 5.04 -2.78
C ALA A 40 4.84 4.61 -2.80
N ALA A 41 4.55 3.40 -3.28
CA ALA A 41 3.21 2.84 -3.25
C ALA A 41 2.74 2.55 -1.80
N ALA A 42 3.65 2.06 -0.95
CA ALA A 42 3.39 1.84 0.46
C ALA A 42 3.11 3.17 1.18
N ASP A 43 3.93 4.21 0.93
CA ASP A 43 3.75 5.55 1.50
C ASP A 43 2.39 6.17 1.12
N GLY A 44 2.00 6.05 -0.16
CA GLY A 44 0.67 6.46 -0.62
C GLY A 44 -0.49 5.63 -0.02
N SER A 45 -0.21 4.42 0.47
CA SER A 45 -1.19 3.51 1.10
C SER A 45 -1.28 3.68 2.62
N VAL A 46 -0.43 4.52 3.24
CA VAL A 46 -0.51 4.84 4.68
C VAL A 46 -1.76 5.67 5.00
N MET A 47 -2.26 6.47 4.05
CA MET A 47 -3.40 7.36 4.28
C MET A 47 -4.69 6.65 4.72
N PRO A 48 -5.13 5.55 4.09
CA PRO A 48 -6.27 4.77 4.56
C PRO A 48 -6.08 4.19 5.98
N VAL A 49 -4.89 3.67 6.31
CA VAL A 49 -4.58 3.11 7.63
C VAL A 49 -4.62 4.21 8.69
N MET A 50 -4.01 5.36 8.40
CA MET A 50 -4.04 6.52 9.29
C MET A 50 -5.45 7.08 9.45
N TRP A 51 -6.27 7.06 8.41
CA TRP A 51 -7.67 7.46 8.47
C TRP A 51 -8.50 6.48 9.32
N ALA A 52 -8.23 5.17 9.24
CA ALA A 52 -8.88 4.17 10.09
C ALA A 52 -8.60 4.43 11.59
N VAL A 53 -7.34 4.74 11.94
CA VAL A 53 -6.95 5.15 13.31
C VAL A 53 -7.64 6.47 13.70
N SER A 54 -7.65 7.46 12.80
CA SER A 54 -8.21 8.79 13.07
C SER A 54 -9.74 8.76 13.31
N ARG A 55 -10.44 7.82 12.68
CA ARG A 55 -11.89 7.59 12.90
C ARG A 55 -12.19 7.03 14.29
N SER A 56 -11.22 6.44 14.99
CA SER A 56 -11.36 5.93 16.35
C SER A 56 -11.31 7.05 17.40
N ARG A 57 -12.26 7.97 17.35
CA ARG A 57 -12.40 9.01 18.38
C ARG A 57 -13.06 8.40 19.64
N LYS A 58 -12.35 7.55 20.38
CA LYS A 58 -12.80 6.96 21.65
C LYS A 58 -11.88 7.35 22.82
N PRO A 59 -12.39 7.34 24.08
CA PRO A 59 -11.63 7.80 25.26
C PRO A 59 -10.33 7.01 25.45
N SER A 60 -9.39 7.54 26.23
CA SER A 60 -7.99 7.09 26.39
C SER A 60 -7.76 5.59 26.65
N THR A 61 -8.76 4.81 27.03
CA THR A 61 -8.68 3.35 27.19
C THR A 61 -8.87 2.57 25.87
N ALA A 62 -9.26 3.24 24.78
CA ALA A 62 -9.57 2.64 23.49
C ALA A 62 -8.40 2.67 22.47
N TRP A 63 -7.26 3.28 22.81
CA TRP A 63 -6.11 3.39 21.88
C TRP A 63 -5.52 2.03 21.51
N THR A 64 -5.41 1.10 22.46
CA THR A 64 -4.92 -0.25 22.17
C THR A 64 -5.84 -0.97 21.20
N ALA A 65 -7.16 -0.93 21.42
CA ALA A 65 -8.13 -1.54 20.51
C ALA A 65 -8.09 -0.90 19.12
N ALA A 66 -7.99 0.42 19.04
CA ALA A 66 -7.87 1.15 17.78
C ALA A 66 -6.60 0.82 16.99
N VAL A 67 -5.45 0.73 17.68
CA VAL A 67 -4.18 0.35 17.08
C VAL A 67 -4.22 -1.12 16.63
N THR A 68 -4.81 -2.01 17.43
CA THR A 68 -5.00 -3.42 17.05
C THR A 68 -5.87 -3.55 15.80
N GLU A 69 -6.98 -2.83 15.71
CA GLU A 69 -7.89 -2.87 14.57
C GLU A 69 -7.25 -2.27 13.29
N ALA A 70 -6.46 -1.21 13.43
CA ALA A 70 -5.70 -0.65 12.32
C ALA A 70 -4.61 -1.59 11.80
N VAL A 71 -3.88 -2.26 12.71
CA VAL A 71 -2.89 -3.29 12.33
C VAL A 71 -3.58 -4.49 11.71
N ALA A 72 -4.70 -4.97 12.26
CA ALA A 72 -5.47 -6.05 11.67
C ALA A 72 -5.96 -5.71 10.26
N THR A 73 -6.49 -4.50 10.07
CA THR A 73 -6.91 -3.99 8.74
C THR A 73 -5.74 -3.94 7.76
N ALA A 74 -4.55 -3.49 8.21
CA ALA A 74 -3.36 -3.46 7.37
C ALA A 74 -2.87 -4.87 7.00
N LEU A 75 -2.97 -5.84 7.92
CA LEU A 75 -2.63 -7.23 7.68
C LEU A 75 -3.62 -7.94 6.74
N GLU A 76 -4.91 -7.60 6.80
CA GLU A 76 -5.93 -8.12 5.87
C GLU A 76 -5.70 -7.69 4.42
N TRP A 77 -5.00 -6.57 4.21
CA TRP A 77 -4.66 -6.07 2.87
C TRP A 77 -3.39 -6.70 2.31
N LEU A 78 -2.64 -7.45 3.12
CA LEU A 78 -1.51 -8.22 2.63
C LEU A 78 -2.02 -9.44 1.86
N PRO A 79 -1.52 -9.68 0.63
CA PRO A 79 -1.85 -10.89 -0.11
C PRO A 79 -1.35 -12.10 0.68
N ARG A 80 -2.25 -13.08 0.88
CA ARG A 80 -1.88 -14.35 1.51
C ARG A 80 -1.14 -15.21 0.49
N GLU A 81 -0.03 -15.80 0.91
CA GLU A 81 0.79 -16.71 0.08
C GLU A 81 0.00 -17.94 -0.41
#